data_AF-A0A8J2YDA7-F1
#
_entry.id   AF-A0A8J2YDA7-F1
#
_cell.length_a   1.000
_cell.length_b   1.000
_cell.length_c   1.000
_cell.angle_alpha   90.00
_cell.angle_beta   90.00
_cell.angle_gamma   90.00
#
_symmetry.space_group_name_H-M   'P 1'
#
loop_
_entity.id
_entity.type
_entity.pdbx_description
1 polymer ?
#
loop_
_entity_poly.entity_id
_entity_poly.type
_entity_poly.pdbx_seq_one_letter_code
_entity_poly.pdbx_strand_id
1 'polypeptide(L)' 'MQLIKAENYEDMSRIAAEIIIRKVRSANRVTLGLATGGTPKGTYERLVADHRQNGT' A
#
# COMPACT_ATOMS: atom_id res chain seq x y z
N MET A 1 1.82 -3.33 18.97
CA MET A 1 2.63 -2.49 18.05
C MET A 1 3.51 -3.42 17.23
N GLN A 2 3.49 -3.32 15.90
CA GLN A 2 4.38 -4.08 15.01
C GLN A 2 5.40 -3.12 14.39
N LEU A 3 6.68 -3.45 14.47
CA LEU A 3 7.76 -2.68 13.86
C LEU A 3 8.22 -3.39 12.60
N ILE A 4 8.17 -2.70 11.47
CA ILE A 4 8.63 -3.22 10.18
C ILE A 4 9.76 -2.30 9.70
N LYS A 5 10.96 -2.88 9.56
CA LYS A 5 12.13 -2.17 9.03
C LYS A 5 12.12 -2.30 7.51
N ALA A 6 12.24 -1.18 6.81
CA ALA A 6 12.47 -1.13 5.37
C ALA A 6 13.90 -0.67 5.10
N GLU A 7 14.46 -1.09 3.97
CA GLU A 7 15.83 -0.73 3.60
C GLU A 7 15.95 0.71 3.10
N ASN A 8 14.92 1.19 2.39
CA ASN A 8 14.88 2.52 1.79
C ASN A 8 13.42 2.92 1.49
N TYR A 9 13.23 4.09 0.87
CA TYR A 9 11.91 4.64 0.51
C TYR A 9 11.10 3.72 -0.41
N GLU A 10 11.74 3.11 -1.41
CA GLU A 10 11.06 2.23 -2.36
C GLU A 10 10.60 0.94 -1.71
N ASP A 11 11.45 0.37 -0.86
CA ASP A 11 11.13 -0.84 -0.11
C ASP A 11 10.00 -0.57 0.90
N MET A 12 10.06 0.56 1.61
CA MET A 12 8.97 1.01 2.50
C MET A 12 7.65 1.15 1.73
N SER A 13 7.71 1.80 0.56
CA SER A 13 6.55 2.02 -0.29
C SER A 13 5.92 0.71 -0.78
N ARG A 14 6.77 -0.26 -1.17
CA ARG A 14 6.37 -1.62 -1.56
C ARG A 14 5.71 -2.36 -0.41
N ILE A 15 6.36 -2.42 0.75
CA ILE A 15 5.84 -3.11 1.95
C ILE A 15 4.48 -2.53 2.35
N ALA A 16 4.35 -1.20 2.41
CA ALA A 16 3.10 -0.54 2.76
C ALA A 16 1.98 -0.87 1.75
N ALA A 17 2.29 -0.85 0.44
CA ALA A 17 1.32 -1.20 -0.60
C ALA A 17 0.85 -2.66 -0.47
N GLU A 18 1.77 -3.60 -0.25
CA GLU A 18 1.42 -5.02 -0.08
C GLU A 18 0.53 -5.27 1.15
N ILE A 19 0.71 -4.52 2.24
CA ILE A 19 -0.16 -4.61 3.42
C ILE A 19 -1.58 -4.15 3.06
N ILE A 20 -1.71 -3.02 2.36
CA ILE A 20 -3.00 -2.46 1.94
C ILE A 20 -3.69 -3.40 0.93
N ILE A 21 -2.97 -3.86 -0.10
CA ILE A 21 -3.47 -4.79 -1.12
C ILE A 21 -4.04 -6.06 -0.47
N ARG A 22 -3.29 -6.66 0.47
CA ARG A 22 -3.78 -7.83 1.23
C ARG A 22 -5.06 -7.52 1.98
N LYS A 23 -5.18 -6.34 2.58
CA LYS A 23 -6.38 -5.93 3.30
C LYS A 23 -7.57 -5.69 2.37
N VAL A 24 -7.35 -5.11 1.19
CA VAL A 24 -8.40 -4.90 0.18
C VAL A 24 -8.89 -6.25 -0.37
N ARG A 25 -7.99 -7.15 -0.76
CA ARG A 25 -8.36 -8.48 -1.30
C ARG A 25 -9.06 -9.39 -0.31
N SER A 26 -8.79 -9.25 0.99
CA SER A 26 -9.36 -10.12 2.03
C SER A 26 -10.75 -9.70 2.51
N ALA A 27 -11.28 -8.56 2.05
CA ALA A 27 -12.56 -8.04 2.52
C ALA A 27 -13.44 -7.57 1.36
N ASN A 28 -14.73 -7.95 1.38
CA ASN A 28 -15.71 -7.48 0.37
C ASN A 28 -15.95 -5.96 0.43
N ARG A 29 -15.66 -5.33 1.58
CA ARG A 29 -15.74 -3.89 1.76
C ARG A 29 -14.71 -3.45 2.79
N VAL A 30 -14.00 -2.37 2.50
CA VAL A 30 -12.95 -1.83 3.37
C VAL A 30 -13.02 -0.30 3.39
N THR A 31 -12.80 0.30 4.55
CA THR A 31 -12.65 1.75 4.71
C THR A 31 -11.18 2.06 4.93
N LEU A 32 -10.60 2.96 4.12
CA LEU A 32 -9.19 3.35 4.21
C LEU A 32 -9.08 4.85 4.53
N GLY A 33 -8.33 5.18 5.57
CA GLY A 33 -7.88 6.56 5.83
C GLY A 33 -6.55 6.79 5.15
N LEU A 34 -6.55 7.52 4.03
CA LEU A 34 -5.34 7.76 3.24
C LEU A 34 -4.65 9.05 3.68
N ALA A 35 -3.35 8.96 3.96
CA ALA A 35 -2.52 10.10 4.32
C ALA A 35 -2.15 10.95 3.08
N THR A 36 -1.88 12.22 3.31
CA THR A 36 -1.36 13.14 2.28
C THR A 36 0.14 13.36 2.45
N GLY A 37 0.78 14.00 1.47
CA GLY A 37 2.21 14.34 1.49
C GLY A 37 3.06 13.44 0.59
N GLY A 38 4.39 13.65 0.61
CA GLY A 38 5.33 12.93 -0.27
C GLY A 38 5.60 11.49 0.16
N THR A 39 5.56 11.19 1.45
CA THR A 39 5.85 9.86 1.99
C THR A 39 4.99 8.74 1.40
N PRO A 40 3.64 8.85 1.30
CA PRO A 40 2.82 7.78 0.75
C PRO A 40 2.78 7.73 -0.80
N LYS A 41 3.46 8.65 -1.51
CA LYS A 41 3.38 8.74 -2.97
C LYS A 41 3.75 7.43 -3.67
N GLY A 42 4.91 6.85 -3.34
CA GLY A 42 5.35 5.57 -3.89
C GLY A 42 4.43 4.40 -3.55
N THR A 43 3.81 4.42 -2.36
CA THR A 43 2.78 3.43 -1.99
C THR A 43 1.58 3.52 -2.94
N TYR A 44 1.08 4.73 -3.21
CA TYR A 44 -0.07 4.92 -4.08
C TYR A 44 0.21 4.61 -5.54
N GLU A 45 1.40 4.94 -6.04
CA GLU A 45 1.82 4.54 -7.38
C GLU A 45 1.76 3.01 -7.56
N ARG A 46 2.19 2.26 -6.53
CA ARG A 46 2.11 0.79 -6.52
C ARG A 46 0.68 0.26 -6.41
N LEU A 47 -0.18 0.88 -5.60
CA LEU A 47 -1.60 0.50 -5.53
C LEU A 47 -2.30 0.71 -6.89
N VAL A 48 -2.02 1.83 -7.56
CA VAL A 48 -2.57 2.11 -8.89
C VAL A 48 -2.07 1.07 -9.91
N ALA A 49 -0.78 0.72 -9.86
CA ALA A 49 -0.22 -0.31 -10.74
C ALA A 49 -0.86 -1.69 -10.50
N ASP A 50 -1.00 -2.09 -9.24
CA ASP A 50 -1.64 -3.37 -8.87
C ASP A 50 -3.10 -3.42 -9.29
N HIS A 51 -3.87 -2.34 -9.09
CA HIS A 51 -5.27 -2.28 -9.58
C HIS A 51 -5.35 -2.44 -11.10
N ARG A 52 -4.46 -1.78 -11.86
CA ARG A 52 -4.43 -1.88 -13.33
C ARG A 52 -4.05 -3.29 -13.83
N GLN A 53 -3.22 -4.01 -13.10
CA GLN A 53 -2.74 -5.35 -13.49
C GLN A 53 -3.67 -6.47 -13.00
N ASN A 54 -4.15 -6.36 -11.77
CA ASN A 54 -4.80 -7.45 -11.04
C ASN A 54 -6.26 -7.16 -10.66
N GLY A 55 -6.78 -5.95 -10.94
CA GLY A 55 -8.18 -5.59 -10.68
C GLY A 55 -8.55 -5.48 -9.20
N THR A 56 -7.56 -5.21 -8.34
CA THR A 56 -7.70 -5.19 -6.88
C THR A 56 -8.58 -4.08 -6.34
#